data_AF-A0A7Y5V9Y3-F1
#
_entry.id   AF-A0A7Y5V9Y3-F1
#
_cell.length_a   1.000
_cell.length_b   1.000
_cell.length_c   1.000
_cell.angle_alpha   90.00
_cell.angle_beta   90.00
_cell.angle_gamma   90.00
#
_symmetry.space_group_name_H-M   'P 1'
#
loop_
_entity.id
_entity.type
_entity.pdbx_description
1 polymer ?
#
loop_
_entity_poly.entity_id
_entity_poly.type
_entity_poly.pdbx_seq_one_letter_code
_entity_poly.pdbx_strand_id
1 'polypeptide(L)'
;EGFIAIAPDLLNGKIHLGATDTVGMQAAMAAIRTLDPAVVQRQIDAAAAYAMALPAATPRYGVVGFCWGGGVSFAHAVHSPTLGAAVVYYGTSPPSADLANVRAPVLGLYGENDARVDATIPPADSAMRALGKSYTHEIFPGAGHGFLRAQDQMNGANLAAAKRAWPMTVQFFRSNLER
;
A
#
# COMPACT_ATOMS: atom_id res chain seq x y z
N GLU A 1 -9.28 14.40 -5.97
CA GLU A 1 -9.29 13.41 -7.08
C GLU A 1 -10.64 12.70 -7.26
N GLY A 2 -11.62 12.90 -6.35
CA GLY A 2 -12.98 12.35 -6.48
C GLY A 2 -13.28 11.14 -5.57
N PHE A 3 -12.32 10.72 -4.74
CA PHE A 3 -12.47 9.57 -3.83
C PHE A 3 -12.78 10.02 -2.40
N ILE A 4 -13.56 9.21 -1.68
CA ILE A 4 -13.63 9.27 -0.22
C ILE A 4 -12.41 8.53 0.33
N ALA A 5 -11.61 9.20 1.16
CA ALA A 5 -10.41 8.63 1.77
C ALA A 5 -10.59 8.46 3.28
N ILE A 6 -10.28 7.27 3.78
CA ILE A 6 -10.26 6.96 5.22
C ILE A 6 -8.88 6.42 5.57
N ALA A 7 -8.27 6.97 6.62
CA ALA A 7 -7.01 6.52 7.17
C ALA A 7 -7.24 5.98 8.59
N PRO A 8 -7.45 4.66 8.77
CA PRO A 8 -7.69 4.10 10.09
C PRO A 8 -6.41 4.10 10.94
N ASP A 9 -6.55 4.36 12.24
CA ASP A 9 -5.48 4.09 13.21
C ASP A 9 -5.39 2.59 13.50
N LEU A 10 -4.46 1.91 12.83
CA LEU A 10 -4.23 0.48 13.00
C LEU A 10 -3.47 0.12 14.28
N LEU A 11 -2.96 1.13 15.01
CA LEU A 11 -2.31 0.93 16.31
C LEU A 11 -3.32 0.94 17.46
N ASN A 12 -4.59 1.29 17.22
CA ASN A 12 -5.65 1.35 18.24
C ASN A 12 -5.23 2.14 19.50
N GLY A 13 -4.58 3.29 19.33
CA GLY A 13 -4.09 4.07 20.46
C GLY A 13 -2.96 3.41 21.28
N LYS A 14 -2.39 2.26 20.86
CA LYS A 14 -1.14 1.72 21.45
C LYS A 14 0.00 2.75 21.42
N ILE A 15 -0.10 3.70 20.50
CA ILE A 15 0.70 4.92 20.48
C ILE A 15 -0.30 6.08 20.51
N HIS A 16 -0.24 6.90 21.57
CA HIS A 16 -0.97 8.16 21.60
C HIS A 16 -0.12 9.22 20.89
N LEU A 17 -0.54 9.65 19.70
CA LEU A 17 0.02 10.83 19.07
C LEU A 17 -0.52 12.05 19.84
N GLY A 18 0.32 12.67 20.66
CA GLY A 18 0.03 13.99 21.24
C GLY A 18 0.09 15.08 20.16
N ALA A 19 -0.32 16.31 20.51
CA ALA A 19 -0.37 17.47 19.60
C ALA A 19 0.99 17.88 18.98
N THR A 20 2.09 17.32 19.46
CA THR A 20 3.44 17.47 18.88
C THR A 20 3.86 16.10 18.33
N ASP A 21 3.53 15.86 17.07
CA ASP A 21 3.92 14.67 16.33
C ASP A 21 5.43 14.45 16.41
N THR A 22 5.87 13.40 17.11
CA THR A 22 7.01 12.57 16.72
C THR A 22 7.10 11.37 17.64
N VAL A 23 6.36 10.32 17.30
CA VAL A 23 6.80 8.99 17.73
C VAL A 23 7.99 8.65 16.86
N GLY A 24 9.17 8.53 17.48
CA GLY A 24 10.37 8.16 16.77
C GLY A 24 10.15 6.89 15.96
N MET A 25 10.74 6.81 14.75
CA MET A 25 10.58 5.69 13.83
C MET A 25 10.78 4.32 14.52
N GLN A 26 11.72 4.23 15.46
CA GLN A 26 11.95 3.01 16.24
C GLN A 26 10.76 2.60 17.10
N ALA A 27 10.13 3.53 17.81
CA ALA A 27 8.97 3.25 18.65
C ALA A 27 7.75 2.88 17.80
N ALA A 28 7.54 3.56 16.67
CA ALA A 28 6.50 3.20 15.71
C ALA A 28 6.71 1.77 15.17
N MET A 29 7.92 1.43 14.74
CA MET A 29 8.25 0.10 14.25
C MET A 29 8.18 -0.97 15.34
N ALA A 30 8.50 -0.64 16.59
CA ALA A 30 8.35 -1.55 17.72
C ALA A 30 6.86 -1.87 17.96
N ALA A 31 5.99 -0.86 17.99
CA ALA A 31 4.56 -1.06 18.15
C ALA A 31 3.94 -1.86 16.99
N ILE A 32 4.31 -1.52 15.74
CA ILE A 32 3.88 -2.25 14.53
C ILE A 32 4.19 -3.75 14.64
N ARG A 33 5.39 -4.12 15.13
CA ARG A 33 5.79 -5.53 15.30
C ARG A 33 4.94 -6.29 16.31
N THR A 34 4.21 -5.62 17.19
CA THR A 34 3.28 -6.25 18.15
C THR A 34 1.88 -6.47 17.58
N LEU A 35 1.61 -6.00 16.37
CA LEU A 35 0.29 -6.14 15.76
C LEU A 35 0.11 -7.56 15.24
N ASP A 36 -1.08 -8.12 15.47
CA ASP A 36 -1.53 -9.32 14.79
C ASP A 36 -1.91 -8.95 13.34
N PRO A 37 -1.25 -9.51 12.31
CA PRO A 37 -1.58 -9.22 10.92
C PRO A 37 -3.05 -9.48 10.59
N ALA A 38 -3.68 -10.51 11.15
CA ALA A 38 -5.08 -10.83 10.88
C ALA A 38 -6.02 -9.79 11.49
N VAL A 39 -5.67 -9.21 12.65
CA VAL A 39 -6.40 -8.09 13.24
C VAL A 39 -6.29 -6.86 12.33
N VAL A 40 -5.08 -6.53 11.87
CA VAL A 40 -4.85 -5.40 10.96
C VAL A 40 -5.73 -5.50 9.71
N GLN A 41 -5.79 -6.68 9.09
CA GLN A 41 -6.62 -6.88 7.90
C GLN A 41 -8.12 -6.73 8.19
N ARG A 42 -8.62 -7.27 9.31
CA ARG A 42 -10.03 -7.07 9.73
C ARG A 42 -10.36 -5.60 10.01
N GLN A 43 -9.41 -4.82 10.51
CA GLN A 43 -9.61 -3.38 10.70
C GLN A 43 -9.72 -2.63 9.38
N ILE A 44 -8.95 -3.03 8.37
CA ILE A 44 -9.07 -2.49 7.02
C ILE A 44 -10.42 -2.88 6.41
N ASP A 45 -10.88 -4.13 6.60
CA ASP A 45 -12.23 -4.54 6.18
C ASP A 45 -13.32 -3.69 6.85
N ALA A 46 -13.20 -3.44 8.15
CA ALA A 46 -14.15 -2.62 8.90
C ALA A 46 -14.14 -1.15 8.41
N ALA A 47 -12.96 -0.59 8.16
CA ALA A 47 -12.82 0.77 7.62
C ALA A 47 -13.40 0.87 6.21
N ALA A 48 -13.19 -0.15 5.37
CA ALA A 48 -13.77 -0.24 4.03
C ALA A 48 -15.30 -0.36 4.07
N ALA A 49 -15.83 -1.22 4.95
CA ALA A 49 -17.27 -1.37 5.13
C ALA A 49 -17.92 -0.06 5.59
N TYR A 50 -17.30 0.64 6.54
CA TYR A 50 -17.74 1.97 6.96
C TYR A 50 -17.70 2.97 5.81
N ALA A 51 -16.59 3.03 5.05
CA ALA A 51 -16.45 3.93 3.91
C ALA A 51 -17.57 3.72 2.87
N MET A 52 -17.81 2.46 2.50
CA MET A 52 -18.83 2.09 1.50
C MET A 52 -20.26 2.31 1.99
N ALA A 53 -20.50 2.43 3.30
CA ALA A 53 -21.81 2.73 3.86
C ALA A 53 -22.12 4.24 3.90
N LEU A 54 -21.15 5.11 3.61
CA LEU A 54 -21.39 6.55 3.56
C LEU A 54 -22.35 6.89 2.40
N PRO A 55 -23.31 7.82 2.58
CA PRO A 55 -24.29 8.14 1.53
C PRO A 55 -23.71 8.60 0.18
N ALA A 56 -22.50 9.16 0.19
CA ALA A 56 -21.80 9.62 -1.00
C ALA A 56 -20.88 8.55 -1.63
N ALA A 57 -20.78 7.36 -1.04
CA ALA A 57 -19.88 6.30 -1.50
C ALA A 57 -20.56 5.35 -2.49
N THR A 58 -19.78 4.83 -3.42
CA THR A 58 -20.13 3.62 -4.16
C THR A 58 -19.73 2.39 -3.33
N PRO A 59 -20.39 1.22 -3.52
CA PRO A 59 -20.07 0.00 -2.78
C PRO A 59 -18.81 -0.70 -3.35
N ARG A 60 -17.74 0.08 -3.55
CA ARG A 60 -16.42 -0.38 -3.98
C ARG A 60 -15.34 0.40 -3.26
N TYR A 61 -14.22 -0.27 -3.01
CA TYR A 61 -13.08 0.35 -2.35
C TYR A 61 -11.76 -0.16 -2.93
N GLY A 62 -10.73 0.66 -2.81
CA GLY A 62 -9.36 0.28 -3.03
C GLY A 62 -8.54 0.61 -1.78
N VAL A 63 -7.33 0.05 -1.70
CA VAL A 63 -6.38 0.34 -0.63
C VAL A 63 -5.09 0.88 -1.22
N VAL A 64 -4.53 1.90 -0.59
CA VAL A 64 -3.18 2.41 -0.87
C VAL A 64 -2.42 2.46 0.44
N GLY A 65 -1.16 2.05 0.42
CA GLY A 65 -0.32 2.11 1.60
C GLY A 65 1.14 2.33 1.26
N PHE A 66 1.89 2.83 2.25
CA PHE A 66 3.27 3.28 2.12
C PHE A 66 4.16 2.57 3.14
N CYS A 67 5.37 2.14 2.73
CA CYS A 67 6.31 1.44 3.61
C CYS A 67 5.68 0.17 4.20
N TRP A 68 5.55 0.08 5.54
CA TRP A 68 4.80 -1.00 6.21
C TRP A 68 3.36 -1.07 5.68
N GLY A 69 2.70 0.08 5.52
CA GLY A 69 1.37 0.16 4.92
C GLY A 69 1.33 -0.35 3.48
N GLY A 70 2.44 -0.25 2.73
CA GLY A 70 2.55 -0.80 1.38
C GLY A 70 2.52 -2.34 1.41
N GLY A 71 3.28 -2.95 2.32
CA GLY A 71 3.23 -4.39 2.55
C GLY A 71 1.85 -4.84 3.03
N VAL A 72 1.22 -4.07 3.92
CA VAL A 72 -0.15 -4.31 4.39
C VAL A 72 -1.18 -4.22 3.25
N SER A 73 -1.03 -3.26 2.34
CA SER A 73 -1.87 -3.11 1.13
C SER A 73 -1.78 -4.33 0.21
N PHE A 74 -0.56 -4.85 -0.04
CA PHE A 74 -0.39 -6.06 -0.82
C PHE A 74 -0.95 -7.29 -0.08
N ALA A 75 -0.70 -7.42 1.22
CA ALA A 75 -1.30 -8.47 2.03
C ALA A 75 -2.84 -8.38 2.06
N HIS A 76 -3.41 -7.18 1.99
CA HIS A 76 -4.86 -7.01 1.91
C HIS A 76 -5.43 -7.53 0.58
N ALA A 77 -4.67 -7.45 -0.51
CA ALA A 77 -5.06 -8.03 -1.80
C ALA A 77 -5.12 -9.57 -1.77
N VAL A 78 -4.31 -10.21 -0.91
CA VAL A 78 -4.38 -11.65 -0.60
C VAL A 78 -5.60 -11.94 0.29
N HIS A 79 -5.83 -11.11 1.31
CA HIS A 79 -6.84 -11.32 2.34
C HIS A 79 -8.28 -11.10 1.86
N SER A 80 -8.55 -9.98 1.18
CA SER A 80 -9.91 -9.54 0.88
C SER A 80 -10.37 -9.94 -0.52
N PRO A 81 -11.40 -10.80 -0.65
CA PRO A 81 -11.95 -11.18 -1.95
C PRO A 81 -12.81 -10.07 -2.58
N THR A 82 -13.20 -9.06 -1.81
CA THR A 82 -14.06 -7.95 -2.26
C THR A 82 -13.28 -6.68 -2.61
N LEU A 83 -11.95 -6.71 -2.45
CA LEU A 83 -11.10 -5.57 -2.79
C LEU A 83 -11.16 -5.26 -4.29
N GLY A 84 -11.35 -3.98 -4.63
CA GLY A 84 -11.38 -3.54 -6.03
C GLY A 84 -9.99 -3.26 -6.63
N ALA A 85 -9.04 -2.76 -5.83
CA ALA A 85 -7.68 -2.45 -6.27
C ALA A 85 -6.73 -2.23 -5.08
N ALA A 86 -5.47 -2.64 -5.20
CA ALA A 86 -4.41 -2.36 -4.23
C ALA A 86 -3.26 -1.58 -4.86
N VAL A 87 -2.78 -0.55 -4.16
CA VAL A 87 -1.59 0.22 -4.52
C VAL A 87 -0.55 0.10 -3.41
N VAL A 88 0.67 -0.25 -3.80
CA VAL A 88 1.79 -0.57 -2.91
C VAL A 88 2.91 0.42 -3.17
N TYR A 89 3.17 1.31 -2.22
CA TYR A 89 4.35 2.18 -2.26
C TYR A 89 5.46 1.61 -1.40
N TYR A 90 6.59 1.24 -2.02
CA TYR A 90 7.83 0.76 -1.37
C TYR A 90 7.56 -0.18 -0.18
N GLY A 91 6.68 -1.16 -0.39
CA GLY A 91 6.29 -2.17 0.59
C GLY A 91 6.63 -3.57 0.10
N THR A 92 7.00 -4.47 0.99
CA THR A 92 7.39 -5.84 0.63
C THR A 92 6.20 -6.67 0.15
N SER A 93 6.42 -7.56 -0.82
CA SER A 93 5.40 -8.50 -1.26
C SER A 93 5.12 -9.60 -0.22
N PRO A 94 3.91 -10.19 -0.22
CA PRO A 94 3.59 -11.41 0.53
C PRO A 94 4.41 -12.62 0.04
N PRO A 95 4.52 -13.69 0.85
CA PRO A 95 5.07 -14.96 0.39
C PRO A 95 4.41 -15.44 -0.90
N SER A 96 5.18 -16.00 -1.83
CA SER A 96 4.66 -16.42 -3.14
C SER A 96 3.53 -17.45 -3.06
N ALA A 97 3.51 -18.28 -2.01
CA ALA A 97 2.45 -19.26 -1.76
C ALA A 97 1.08 -18.60 -1.50
N ASP A 98 1.07 -17.40 -0.95
CA ASP A 98 -0.16 -16.69 -0.59
C ASP A 98 -0.77 -15.95 -1.79
N LEU A 99 0.04 -15.67 -2.83
CA LEU A 99 -0.36 -14.90 -4.00
C LEU A 99 -1.47 -15.57 -4.84
N ALA A 100 -1.67 -16.88 -4.68
CA ALA A 100 -2.80 -17.60 -5.29
C ALA A 100 -4.16 -17.01 -4.89
N ASN A 101 -4.24 -16.43 -3.68
CA ASN A 101 -5.46 -15.85 -3.13
C ASN A 101 -5.75 -14.43 -3.63
N VAL A 102 -4.79 -13.78 -4.30
CA VAL A 102 -5.01 -12.41 -4.80
C VAL A 102 -6.14 -12.38 -5.83
N ARG A 103 -7.10 -11.48 -5.64
CA ARG A 103 -8.23 -11.28 -6.57
C ARG A 103 -8.24 -9.91 -7.22
N ALA A 104 -7.84 -8.89 -6.48
CA ALA A 104 -7.79 -7.52 -6.96
C ALA A 104 -6.55 -7.28 -7.83
N PRO A 105 -6.61 -6.36 -8.81
CA PRO A 105 -5.42 -5.84 -9.46
C PRO A 105 -4.53 -5.11 -8.44
N VAL A 106 -3.22 -5.31 -8.57
CA VAL A 106 -2.20 -4.69 -7.71
C VAL A 106 -1.26 -3.82 -8.55
N LEU A 107 -1.00 -2.59 -8.09
CA LEU A 107 0.02 -1.70 -8.63
C LEU A 107 1.13 -1.49 -7.59
N GLY A 108 2.36 -1.86 -7.93
CA GLY A 108 3.56 -1.62 -7.14
C GLY A 108 4.36 -0.41 -7.61
N LEU A 109 4.81 0.43 -6.68
CA LEU A 109 5.53 1.68 -6.93
C LEU A 109 6.77 1.71 -6.02
N TYR A 110 7.94 1.45 -6.61
CA TYR A 110 9.19 1.18 -5.90
C TYR A 110 10.28 2.17 -6.28
N GLY A 111 11.24 2.41 -5.39
CA GLY A 111 12.43 3.20 -5.71
C GLY A 111 13.63 2.26 -5.88
N GLU A 112 14.43 2.44 -6.93
CA GLU A 112 15.58 1.60 -7.27
C GLU A 112 16.61 1.43 -6.13
N ASN A 113 16.73 2.42 -5.25
CA ASN A 113 17.66 2.42 -4.13
C ASN A 113 17.00 1.86 -2.84
N ASP A 114 16.22 0.78 -2.95
CA ASP A 114 15.56 0.09 -1.83
C ASP A 114 15.72 -1.43 -1.90
N ALA A 115 16.99 -1.89 -1.90
CA ALA A 115 17.36 -3.29 -2.11
C ALA A 115 16.58 -4.31 -1.27
N ARG A 116 16.18 -3.96 -0.03
CA ARG A 116 15.40 -4.85 0.85
C ARG A 116 14.00 -5.09 0.32
N VAL A 117 13.32 -4.05 -0.18
CA VAL A 117 11.98 -4.19 -0.76
C VAL A 117 12.08 -4.75 -2.18
N ASP A 118 13.04 -4.29 -2.95
CA ASP A 118 13.20 -4.65 -4.37
C ASP A 118 13.49 -6.15 -4.55
N ALA A 119 14.19 -6.76 -3.61
CA ALA A 119 14.40 -8.22 -3.59
C ALA A 119 13.09 -9.03 -3.59
N THR A 120 11.97 -8.43 -3.19
CA THR A 120 10.66 -9.08 -3.12
C THR A 120 9.84 -8.93 -4.42
N ILE A 121 10.27 -8.08 -5.35
CA ILE A 121 9.55 -7.78 -6.60
C ILE A 121 9.64 -8.94 -7.60
N PRO A 122 10.83 -9.46 -7.99
CA PRO A 122 10.91 -10.55 -8.97
C PRO A 122 10.14 -11.83 -8.62
N PRO A 123 10.20 -12.36 -7.37
CA PRO A 123 9.44 -13.56 -7.03
C PRO A 123 7.93 -13.31 -7.04
N ALA A 124 7.47 -12.12 -6.65
CA ALA A 124 6.06 -11.75 -6.71
C ALA A 124 5.57 -11.59 -8.16
N ASP A 125 6.35 -10.93 -9.02
CA ASP A 125 6.04 -10.79 -10.45
C ASP A 125 5.91 -12.16 -11.13
N SER A 126 6.90 -13.03 -10.94
CA SER A 126 6.89 -14.36 -11.51
C SER A 126 5.69 -15.19 -11.03
N ALA A 127 5.38 -15.15 -9.74
CA ALA A 127 4.27 -15.90 -9.17
C ALA A 127 2.90 -15.36 -9.64
N MET A 128 2.68 -14.04 -9.58
CA MET A 128 1.44 -13.41 -10.05
C MET A 128 1.21 -13.69 -11.54
N ARG A 129 2.26 -13.61 -12.37
CA ARG A 129 2.19 -13.94 -13.80
C ARG A 129 1.85 -15.40 -14.03
N ALA A 130 2.49 -16.34 -13.33
CA ALA A 130 2.20 -17.77 -13.45
C ALA A 130 0.77 -18.12 -13.02
N LEU A 131 0.20 -17.37 -12.08
CA LEU A 131 -1.17 -17.50 -11.59
C LEU A 131 -2.21 -16.72 -12.42
N GLY A 132 -1.79 -16.02 -13.48
CA GLY A 132 -2.66 -15.19 -14.32
C GLY A 132 -3.28 -14.00 -13.58
N LYS A 133 -2.64 -13.50 -12.52
CA LYS A 133 -3.11 -12.37 -11.70
C LYS A 133 -2.61 -11.05 -12.26
N SER A 134 -3.37 -9.97 -12.03
CA SER A 134 -2.97 -8.62 -12.44
C SER A 134 -2.04 -7.99 -11.40
N TYR A 135 -0.74 -7.98 -11.70
CA TYR A 135 0.25 -7.21 -10.96
C TYR A 135 1.10 -6.40 -11.94
N THR A 136 1.06 -5.09 -11.81
CA THR A 136 1.95 -4.18 -12.53
C THR A 136 2.83 -3.46 -11.53
N HIS A 137 4.07 -3.17 -11.90
CA HIS A 137 4.98 -2.42 -11.03
C HIS A 137 5.87 -1.47 -11.82
N GLU A 138 6.26 -0.38 -11.17
CA GLU A 138 7.24 0.60 -11.66
C GLU A 138 8.34 0.75 -10.62
N ILE A 139 9.59 0.71 -11.09
CA ILE A 139 10.79 0.99 -10.28
C ILE A 139 11.34 2.33 -10.75
N PHE A 140 11.36 3.33 -9.87
CA PHE A 140 11.81 4.68 -10.20
C PHE A 140 13.34 4.79 -10.04
N PRO A 141 14.08 5.11 -11.13
CA PRO A 141 15.53 5.21 -11.10
C PRO A 141 16.02 6.25 -10.09
N GLY A 142 17.05 5.90 -9.32
CA GLY A 142 17.68 6.75 -8.30
C GLY A 142 16.85 7.04 -7.06
N ALA A 143 15.54 6.74 -7.06
CA ALA A 143 14.67 7.02 -5.93
C ALA A 143 14.89 6.00 -4.80
N GLY A 144 14.73 6.44 -3.56
CA GLY A 144 14.89 5.59 -2.37
C GLY A 144 13.56 5.20 -1.71
N HIS A 145 13.68 4.42 -0.65
CA HIS A 145 12.56 4.10 0.23
C HIS A 145 11.90 5.38 0.76
N GLY A 146 10.57 5.44 0.74
CA GLY A 146 9.86 6.62 1.26
C GLY A 146 9.93 7.85 0.34
N PHE A 147 10.21 7.69 -0.95
CA PHE A 147 10.39 8.81 -1.89
C PHE A 147 9.25 9.83 -1.89
N LEU A 148 8.03 9.41 -1.56
CA LEU A 148 6.86 10.30 -1.48
C LEU A 148 6.96 11.28 -0.30
N ARG A 149 7.57 10.86 0.82
CA ARG A 149 7.81 11.68 2.02
C ARG A 149 9.10 12.48 1.91
N ALA A 150 10.14 11.89 1.32
CA ALA A 150 11.49 12.43 1.26
C ALA A 150 11.81 13.05 -0.11
N GLN A 151 10.92 13.90 -0.62
CA GLN A 151 11.00 14.40 -2.01
C GLN A 151 12.25 15.24 -2.30
N ASP A 152 12.84 15.85 -1.27
CA ASP A 152 14.06 16.66 -1.30
C ASP A 152 15.36 15.83 -1.33
N GLN A 153 15.26 14.50 -1.15
CA GLN A 153 16.42 13.60 -1.10
C GLN A 153 16.76 12.98 -2.46
N MET A 154 17.83 12.18 -2.48
CA MET A 154 18.32 11.45 -3.67
C MET A 154 18.55 12.35 -4.89
N ASN A 155 19.09 13.55 -4.67
CA ASN A 155 19.42 14.52 -5.72
C ASN A 155 18.23 14.80 -6.68
N GLY A 156 17.01 14.85 -6.15
CA GLY A 156 15.79 15.11 -6.91
C GLY A 156 15.14 13.87 -7.54
N ALA A 157 15.77 12.69 -7.46
CA ALA A 157 15.16 11.44 -7.95
C ALA A 157 13.86 11.11 -7.19
N ASN A 158 13.80 11.39 -5.89
CA ASN A 158 12.59 11.18 -5.11
C ASN A 158 11.44 12.09 -5.57
N LEU A 159 11.72 13.35 -5.88
CA LEU A 159 10.73 14.28 -6.45
C LEU A 159 10.25 13.81 -7.83
N ALA A 160 11.16 13.35 -8.69
CA ALA A 160 10.81 12.81 -10.00
C ALA A 160 9.90 11.57 -9.88
N ALA A 161 10.23 10.65 -8.96
CA ALA A 161 9.41 9.50 -8.64
C ALA A 161 8.01 9.90 -8.12
N ALA A 162 7.94 10.82 -7.15
CA ALA A 162 6.67 11.29 -6.58
C ALA A 162 5.74 11.90 -7.63
N LYS A 163 6.29 12.75 -8.53
CA LYS A 163 5.55 13.37 -9.63
C LYS A 163 4.98 12.37 -10.64
N ARG A 164 5.63 11.22 -10.83
CA ARG A 164 5.14 10.13 -11.70
C ARG A 164 4.18 9.19 -10.99
N ALA A 165 4.49 8.83 -9.75
CA ALA A 165 3.78 7.80 -9.00
C ALA A 165 2.35 8.19 -8.62
N TRP A 166 2.10 9.44 -8.19
CA TRP A 166 0.75 9.84 -7.75
C TRP A 166 -0.28 9.85 -8.90
N PRO A 167 0.01 10.41 -10.09
CA PRO A 167 -0.89 10.27 -11.24
C PRO A 167 -1.19 8.81 -11.61
N MET A 168 -0.20 7.92 -11.55
CA MET A 168 -0.39 6.48 -11.80
C MET A 168 -1.37 5.86 -10.80
N THR A 169 -1.23 6.18 -9.51
CA THR A 169 -2.15 5.72 -8.45
C THR A 169 -3.59 6.17 -8.72
N VAL A 170 -3.78 7.45 -9.05
CA VAL A 170 -5.11 8.01 -9.33
C VAL A 170 -5.73 7.34 -10.56
N GLN A 171 -4.96 7.22 -11.66
CA GLN A 171 -5.43 6.56 -12.88
C GLN A 171 -5.78 5.08 -12.64
N PHE A 172 -4.96 4.38 -11.84
CA PHE A 172 -5.18 3.00 -11.48
C PHE A 172 -6.48 2.81 -10.68
N PHE A 173 -6.74 3.68 -9.70
CA PHE A 173 -8.00 3.62 -8.96
C PHE A 173 -9.20 3.96 -9.83
N ARG A 174 -9.14 4.99 -10.66
CA ARG A 174 -10.23 5.29 -11.60
C ARG A 174 -10.58 4.09 -12.48
N SER A 175 -9.55 3.47 -13.05
CA SER A 175 -9.71 2.34 -13.97
C SER A 175 -10.35 1.11 -13.33
N ASN A 176 -10.24 0.94 -12.01
CA ASN A 176 -10.68 -0.27 -11.30
C ASN A 176 -11.87 -0.05 -10.35
N LEU A 177 -12.10 1.17 -9.87
CA LEU A 177 -13.15 1.49 -8.91
C LEU A 177 -14.35 2.20 -9.53
N GLU A 178 -14.21 2.87 -10.67
CA GLU A 178 -15.30 3.59 -11.35
C GLU A 178 -16.07 2.74 -12.37
N ARG A 179 -15.65 1.50 -12.63
CA ARG A 179 -16.34 0.57 -13.55
C ARG A 179 -17.62 -0.01 -12.97
#